data_AF-A0A1C0SI21-F1
#
_entry.id   AF-A0A1C0SI21-F1
#
_cell.length_a   1.000
_cell.length_b   1.000
_cell.length_c   1.000
_cell.angle_alpha   90.00
_cell.angle_beta   90.00
_cell.angle_gamma   90.00
#
_symmetry.space_group_name_H-M   'P 1'
#
loop_
_entity.id
_entity.type
_entity.pdbx_description
1 polymer ?
#
loop_
_entity_poly.entity_id
_entity_poly.type
_entity_poly.pdbx_seq_one_letter_code
_entity_poly.pdbx_strand_id
1 'polypeptide(L)'
;MLIRIFLAAIFTLLPTTFASAQDLELEALKAEQKGLKQQAARLVTLLLLNDPEKGGEIAKWAAKCTSPCVLPKEYTGGGNTQQFRATAYLFVISGKELQVKGSDVCNSACTILVDQVSYYGGKTCVGWDMAWGVHTAAEPAPDGSYYLSPDQYRYEAPAIREWIAAQGGMKPGFRYRYVPSELVEQTYGLCPGTTKIESPRP
;
A
#
# COMPACT_ATOMS: atom_id res chain seq x y z
N MET A 1 37.78 8.93 -75.73
CA MET A 1 37.26 10.05 -74.91
C MET A 1 36.38 9.45 -73.83
N LEU A 2 36.74 9.64 -72.56
CA LEU A 2 36.23 8.88 -71.40
C LEU A 2 34.78 9.24 -71.03
N ILE A 3 33.92 8.23 -70.90
CA ILE A 3 32.61 8.30 -70.25
C ILE A 3 32.85 8.14 -68.74
N ARG A 4 32.51 9.16 -67.94
CA ARG A 4 32.49 9.08 -66.47
C ARG A 4 31.12 8.57 -66.03
N ILE A 5 31.05 7.32 -65.57
CA ILE A 5 29.90 6.77 -64.86
C ILE A 5 30.02 7.17 -63.39
N PHE A 6 29.10 8.00 -62.90
CA PHE A 6 28.91 8.26 -61.48
C PHE A 6 28.17 7.08 -60.86
N LEU A 7 28.86 6.26 -60.06
CA LEU A 7 28.23 5.35 -59.11
C LEU A 7 27.75 6.18 -57.91
N ALA A 8 26.46 6.51 -57.88
CA ALA A 8 25.80 6.97 -56.68
C ALA A 8 25.59 5.78 -55.75
N ALA A 9 26.33 5.75 -54.63
CA ALA A 9 26.09 4.82 -53.54
C ALA A 9 24.74 5.14 -52.90
N ILE A 10 23.74 4.30 -53.14
CA ILE A 10 22.50 4.31 -52.36
C ILE A 10 22.81 3.59 -51.05
N PHE A 11 23.24 4.35 -50.04
CA PHE A 11 23.17 3.92 -48.65
C PHE A 11 21.71 4.05 -48.22
N THR A 12 20.96 2.95 -48.27
CA THR A 12 19.68 2.84 -47.59
C THR A 12 19.92 2.91 -46.09
N LEU A 13 19.64 4.08 -45.50
CA LEU A 13 19.52 4.25 -44.06
C LEU A 13 18.36 3.38 -43.57
N LEU A 14 18.67 2.18 -43.08
CA LEU A 14 17.78 1.46 -42.17
C LEU A 14 17.56 2.36 -40.95
N PRO A 15 16.31 2.69 -40.57
CA PRO A 15 16.06 3.36 -39.31
C PRO A 15 16.39 2.36 -38.20
N THR A 16 17.58 2.49 -37.62
CA THR A 16 17.96 1.80 -36.40
C THR A 16 17.23 2.44 -35.23
N THR A 17 15.97 2.05 -35.03
CA THR A 17 15.27 2.31 -33.78
C THR A 17 15.84 1.38 -32.71
N PHE A 18 17.05 1.67 -32.23
CA PHE A 18 17.53 1.09 -30.98
C PHE A 18 16.76 1.82 -29.88
N ALA A 19 15.80 1.11 -29.26
CA ALA A 19 15.26 1.52 -27.98
C ALA A 19 16.44 1.77 -27.04
N SER A 20 16.49 2.94 -26.42
CA SER A 20 17.58 3.28 -25.51
C SER A 20 17.55 2.33 -24.30
N ALA A 21 18.66 2.20 -23.57
CA ALA A 21 18.69 1.39 -22.35
C ALA A 21 17.60 1.84 -21.34
N GLN A 22 17.26 3.13 -21.33
CA GLN A 22 16.17 3.69 -20.52
C GLN A 22 14.78 3.23 -21.00
N ASP A 23 14.58 3.10 -22.32
CA ASP A 23 13.32 2.59 -22.88
C ASP A 23 13.14 1.11 -22.54
N LEU A 24 14.21 0.33 -22.60
CA LEU A 24 14.20 -1.09 -22.21
C LEU A 24 13.95 -1.27 -20.70
N GLU A 25 14.57 -0.44 -19.86
CA GLU A 25 14.36 -0.45 -18.41
C GLU A 25 12.92 -0.02 -18.05
N LEU A 26 12.38 0.99 -18.74
CA LEU A 26 11.00 1.43 -18.57
C LEU A 26 9.99 0.35 -19.00
N GLU A 27 10.23 -0.32 -20.12
CA GLU A 27 9.38 -1.44 -20.56
C GLU A 27 9.45 -2.64 -19.62
N ALA A 28 10.63 -2.94 -19.05
CA ALA A 28 10.79 -3.96 -18.02
C ALA A 28 10.00 -3.61 -16.74
N LEU A 29 10.10 -2.35 -16.27
CA LEU A 29 9.34 -1.87 -15.12
C LEU A 29 7.82 -1.90 -15.36
N LYS A 30 7.37 -1.54 -16.57
CA LYS A 30 5.95 -1.66 -16.96
C LYS A 30 5.48 -3.12 -16.99
N ALA A 31 6.31 -4.04 -17.49
CA ALA A 31 6.00 -5.47 -17.53
C ALA A 31 5.93 -6.06 -16.11
N GLU A 32 6.85 -5.67 -15.22
CA GLU A 32 6.84 -6.06 -13.81
C GLU A 32 5.60 -5.52 -13.09
N GLN A 33 5.25 -4.24 -13.27
CA GLN A 33 4.00 -3.68 -12.76
C GLN A 33 2.76 -4.40 -13.31
N LYS A 34 2.75 -4.77 -14.59
CA LYS A 34 1.66 -5.53 -15.20
C LYS A 34 1.53 -6.93 -14.59
N GLY A 35 2.66 -7.61 -14.36
CA GLY A 35 2.70 -8.91 -13.68
C GLY A 35 2.18 -8.83 -12.24
N LEU A 36 2.62 -7.81 -11.48
CA LEU A 36 2.15 -7.55 -10.13
C LEU A 36 0.64 -7.25 -10.08
N LYS A 37 0.12 -6.44 -11.01
CA LYS A 37 -1.31 -6.17 -11.14
C LYS A 37 -2.13 -7.42 -11.44
N GLN A 38 -1.62 -8.34 -12.27
CA GLN A 38 -2.29 -9.61 -12.57
C GLN A 38 -2.28 -10.59 -11.38
N GLN A 39 -1.17 -10.67 -10.63
CA GLN A 39 -1.08 -11.49 -9.42
C GLN A 39 -1.98 -10.95 -8.31
N ALA A 40 -2.00 -9.63 -8.12
CA ALA A 40 -2.88 -8.95 -7.19
C ALA A 40 -4.37 -9.16 -7.57
N ALA A 41 -4.72 -9.06 -8.86
CA ALA A 41 -6.08 -9.34 -9.33
C ALA A 41 -6.51 -10.79 -9.05
N ARG A 42 -5.61 -11.77 -9.26
CA ARG A 42 -5.87 -13.18 -8.92
C ARG A 42 -6.04 -13.40 -7.43
N LEU A 43 -5.19 -12.80 -6.60
CA LEU A 43 -5.29 -12.88 -5.14
C LEU A 43 -6.60 -12.30 -4.63
N VAL A 44 -6.99 -11.12 -5.13
CA VAL A 44 -8.28 -10.49 -4.85
C VAL A 44 -9.44 -11.40 -5.23
N THR A 45 -9.38 -11.99 -6.42
CA THR A 45 -10.44 -12.87 -6.92
C THR A 45 -10.57 -14.11 -6.05
N LEU A 46 -9.45 -14.76 -5.71
CA LEU A 46 -9.44 -15.92 -4.82
C LEU A 46 -9.94 -15.60 -3.40
N LEU A 47 -9.57 -14.44 -2.85
CA LEU A 47 -9.99 -14.03 -1.51
C LEU A 47 -11.47 -13.63 -1.46
N LEU A 48 -12.00 -13.04 -2.54
CA LEU A 48 -13.43 -12.73 -2.68
C LEU A 48 -14.31 -13.97 -2.89
N LEU A 49 -13.76 -15.03 -3.51
CA LEU A 49 -14.51 -16.24 -3.83
C LEU A 49 -14.51 -17.29 -2.71
N ASN A 50 -13.51 -17.29 -1.81
CA ASN A 50 -13.29 -18.39 -0.85
C ASN A 50 -13.87 -18.18 0.57
N ASP A 51 -14.52 -17.05 0.88
CA ASP A 51 -15.14 -16.84 2.19
C ASP A 51 -16.56 -16.23 2.04
N PRO A 52 -17.60 -17.08 1.94
CA PRO A 52 -18.95 -16.65 1.60
C PRO A 52 -19.74 -16.03 2.78
N GLU A 53 -19.37 -16.26 4.03
CA GLU A 53 -20.19 -15.85 5.19
C GLU A 53 -19.76 -14.53 5.85
N LYS A 54 -18.46 -14.20 5.86
CA LYS A 54 -17.94 -12.88 6.31
C LYS A 54 -16.77 -12.36 5.47
N GLY A 55 -16.37 -13.12 4.45
CA GLY A 55 -15.27 -12.83 3.54
C GLY A 55 -15.53 -11.66 2.62
N GLY A 56 -15.01 -10.50 3.01
CA GLY A 56 -14.88 -9.39 2.08
C GLY A 56 -16.07 -8.44 2.09
N GLU A 57 -16.72 -8.21 3.22
CA GLU A 57 -17.63 -7.05 3.36
C GLU A 57 -16.90 -5.74 3.02
N ILE A 58 -15.68 -5.58 3.55
CA ILE A 58 -14.80 -4.45 3.22
C ILE A 58 -14.40 -4.45 1.72
N ALA A 59 -14.13 -5.61 1.14
CA ALA A 59 -13.76 -5.72 -0.27
C ALA A 59 -14.96 -5.44 -1.21
N LYS A 60 -16.17 -5.89 -0.83
CA LYS A 60 -17.45 -5.57 -1.49
C LYS A 60 -17.76 -4.08 -1.40
N TRP A 61 -17.53 -3.46 -0.23
CA TRP A 61 -17.62 -2.02 -0.06
C TRP A 61 -16.63 -1.30 -0.99
N ALA A 62 -15.36 -1.69 -0.98
CA ALA A 62 -14.32 -1.09 -1.83
C ALA A 62 -14.63 -1.23 -3.32
N ALA A 63 -15.22 -2.35 -3.75
CA ALA A 63 -15.66 -2.54 -5.12
C ALA A 63 -16.76 -1.53 -5.52
N LYS A 64 -17.69 -1.21 -4.61
CA LYS A 64 -18.86 -0.34 -4.86
C LYS A 64 -18.62 1.14 -4.58
N CYS A 65 -17.63 1.49 -3.77
CA CYS A 65 -17.38 2.89 -3.39
C CYS A 65 -17.00 3.76 -4.58
N THR A 66 -17.38 5.04 -4.56
CA THR A 66 -16.97 6.06 -5.53
C THR A 66 -15.75 6.79 -5.01
N SER A 67 -14.69 6.91 -5.83
CA SER A 67 -13.45 7.58 -5.45
C SER A 67 -13.66 9.09 -5.27
N PRO A 68 -13.09 9.72 -4.23
CA PRO A 68 -12.32 9.13 -3.14
C PRO A 68 -13.20 8.37 -2.14
N CYS A 69 -12.78 7.15 -1.78
CA CYS A 69 -13.53 6.30 -0.86
C CYS A 69 -13.11 6.57 0.59
N VAL A 70 -14.06 7.04 1.40
CA VAL A 70 -13.86 7.23 2.84
C VAL A 70 -14.07 5.91 3.57
N LEU A 71 -13.04 5.42 4.28
CA LEU A 71 -13.11 4.17 5.04
C LEU A 71 -14.21 4.26 6.11
N PRO A 72 -15.21 3.35 6.11
CA PRO A 72 -16.24 3.31 7.15
C PRO A 72 -15.64 3.08 8.54
N LYS A 73 -16.20 3.73 9.56
CA LYS A 73 -15.66 3.73 10.94
C LYS A 73 -15.58 2.32 11.53
N GLU A 74 -16.51 1.44 11.18
CA GLU A 74 -16.52 0.04 11.62
C GLU A 74 -15.26 -0.74 11.22
N TYR A 75 -14.53 -0.28 10.18
CA TYR A 75 -13.29 -0.90 9.72
C TYR A 75 -12.02 -0.23 10.30
N THR A 76 -12.14 0.90 10.98
CA THR A 76 -10.96 1.61 11.52
C THR A 76 -10.40 0.95 12.78
N GLY A 77 -11.20 0.15 13.48
CA GLY A 77 -10.76 -0.69 14.60
C GLY A 77 -9.93 -1.93 14.19
N GLY A 78 -9.83 -2.22 12.89
CA GLY A 78 -9.20 -3.41 12.35
C GLY A 78 -10.20 -4.49 11.95
N GLY A 79 -9.72 -5.72 11.76
CA GLY A 79 -10.52 -6.83 11.27
C GLY A 79 -9.65 -7.96 10.74
N ASN A 80 -10.19 -8.75 9.82
CA ASN A 80 -9.43 -9.83 9.19
C ASN A 80 -8.34 -9.27 8.26
N THR A 81 -7.07 -9.48 8.63
CA THR A 81 -5.90 -9.00 7.87
C THR A 81 -5.92 -9.36 6.39
N GLN A 82 -6.34 -10.58 6.02
CA GLN A 82 -6.34 -11.01 4.62
C GLN A 82 -7.34 -10.22 3.78
N GLN A 83 -8.50 -9.87 4.34
CA GLN A 83 -9.50 -9.06 3.65
C GLN A 83 -9.04 -7.62 3.43
N PHE A 84 -8.34 -7.03 4.40
CA PHE A 84 -7.77 -5.68 4.26
C PHE A 84 -6.65 -5.66 3.21
N ARG A 85 -5.80 -6.70 3.17
CA ARG A 85 -4.79 -6.85 2.10
C ARG A 85 -5.44 -6.97 0.72
N ALA A 86 -6.45 -7.82 0.57
CA ALA A 86 -7.23 -7.93 -0.67
C ALA A 86 -7.82 -6.56 -1.08
N THR A 87 -8.36 -5.83 -0.12
CA THR A 87 -8.94 -4.51 -0.34
C THR A 87 -7.90 -3.50 -0.80
N ALA A 88 -6.69 -3.51 -0.25
CA ALA A 88 -5.59 -2.68 -0.71
C ALA A 88 -5.29 -2.91 -2.19
N TYR A 89 -5.19 -4.17 -2.62
CA TYR A 89 -5.00 -4.51 -4.03
C TYR A 89 -6.15 -4.03 -4.92
N LEU A 90 -7.41 -4.13 -4.44
CA LEU A 90 -8.56 -3.60 -5.16
C LEU A 90 -8.44 -2.09 -5.39
N PHE A 91 -8.07 -1.31 -4.38
CA PHE A 91 -7.85 0.14 -4.50
C PHE A 91 -6.79 0.46 -5.56
N VAL A 92 -5.64 -0.23 -5.50
CA VAL A 92 -4.51 -0.02 -6.41
C VAL A 92 -4.89 -0.36 -7.86
N ILE A 93 -5.52 -1.52 -8.10
CA ILE A 93 -5.87 -1.95 -9.45
C ILE A 93 -7.00 -1.09 -10.04
N SER A 94 -7.98 -0.70 -9.22
CA SER A 94 -9.11 0.13 -9.67
C SER A 94 -8.79 1.62 -9.73
N GLY A 95 -7.59 2.04 -9.32
CA GLY A 95 -7.17 3.44 -9.31
C GLY A 95 -8.00 4.32 -8.36
N LYS A 96 -8.65 3.71 -7.36
CA LYS A 96 -9.45 4.44 -6.38
C LYS A 96 -8.57 5.02 -5.28
N GLU A 97 -8.94 6.20 -4.80
CA GLU A 97 -8.26 6.86 -3.69
C GLU A 97 -8.90 6.43 -2.36
N LEU A 98 -8.07 6.05 -1.38
CA LEU A 98 -8.52 5.72 -0.02
C LEU A 98 -8.38 6.94 0.90
N GLN A 99 -9.40 7.24 1.69
CA GLN A 99 -9.33 8.28 2.72
C GLN A 99 -9.69 7.67 4.07
N VAL A 100 -8.78 7.73 5.04
CA VAL A 100 -9.09 7.36 6.43
C VAL A 100 -9.28 8.65 7.20
N LYS A 101 -10.53 9.11 7.36
CA LYS A 101 -10.86 10.36 8.05
C LYS A 101 -12.17 10.26 8.84
N GLY A 102 -12.40 11.18 9.78
CA GLY A 102 -13.58 11.18 10.63
C GLY A 102 -13.58 10.12 11.73
N SER A 103 -12.45 9.44 11.92
CA SER A 103 -12.15 8.54 13.03
C SER A 103 -10.93 9.07 13.78
N ASP A 104 -10.90 8.88 15.10
CA ASP A 104 -9.76 9.21 15.95
C ASP A 104 -8.69 8.11 15.98
N VAL A 105 -8.96 6.96 15.36
CA VAL A 105 -8.07 5.81 15.41
C VAL A 105 -8.07 5.01 14.10
N CYS A 106 -6.91 4.49 13.72
CA CYS A 106 -6.73 3.43 12.73
C CYS A 106 -5.84 2.35 13.34
N ASN A 107 -6.41 1.18 13.63
CA ASN A 107 -5.73 0.10 14.33
C ASN A 107 -5.60 -1.16 13.46
N SER A 108 -4.55 -1.93 13.71
CA SER A 108 -4.43 -3.33 13.29
C SER A 108 -4.54 -3.46 11.76
N ALA A 109 -5.53 -4.20 11.26
CA ALA A 109 -5.73 -4.37 9.82
C ALA A 109 -5.98 -3.04 9.07
N CYS A 110 -6.49 -1.99 9.73
CA CYS A 110 -6.66 -0.66 9.12
C CYS A 110 -5.32 -0.08 8.66
N THR A 111 -4.28 -0.16 9.49
CA THR A 111 -2.95 0.37 9.14
C THR A 111 -2.33 -0.43 7.99
N ILE A 112 -2.53 -1.76 7.98
CA ILE A 112 -2.09 -2.63 6.87
C ILE A 112 -2.73 -2.22 5.54
N LEU A 113 -4.01 -1.89 5.53
CA LEU A 113 -4.68 -1.43 4.31
C LEU A 113 -4.05 -0.14 3.78
N VAL A 114 -3.84 0.86 4.64
CA VAL A 114 -3.25 2.15 4.23
C VAL A 114 -1.82 1.97 3.73
N ASP A 115 -0.99 1.25 4.50
CA ASP A 115 0.40 0.95 4.15
C ASP A 115 0.48 0.27 2.78
N GLN A 116 -0.35 -0.74 2.53
CA GLN A 116 -0.31 -1.49 1.28
C GLN A 116 -0.83 -0.69 0.09
N VAL A 117 -1.90 0.09 0.25
CA VAL A 117 -2.35 1.00 -0.81
C VAL A 117 -1.21 1.93 -1.21
N SER A 118 -0.54 2.55 -0.22
CA SER A 118 0.58 3.45 -0.48
C SER A 118 1.78 2.74 -1.11
N TYR A 119 2.19 1.59 -0.56
CA TYR A 119 3.36 0.82 -1.01
C TYR A 119 3.24 0.40 -2.48
N TYR A 120 2.04 0.00 -2.90
CA TYR A 120 1.78 -0.41 -4.29
C TYR A 120 1.41 0.77 -5.22
N GLY A 121 1.68 2.01 -4.80
CA GLY A 121 1.50 3.21 -5.63
C GLY A 121 0.05 3.70 -5.75
N GLY A 122 -0.85 3.21 -4.91
CA GLY A 122 -2.19 3.76 -4.76
C GLY A 122 -2.18 5.08 -3.98
N LYS A 123 -3.24 5.87 -4.14
CA LYS A 123 -3.39 7.14 -3.41
C LYS A 123 -4.15 6.91 -2.12
N THR A 124 -3.57 7.34 -1.01
CA THR A 124 -4.18 7.30 0.31
C THR A 124 -3.91 8.60 1.06
N CYS A 125 -4.74 8.92 2.06
CA CYS A 125 -4.49 10.00 3.02
C CYS A 125 -5.14 9.66 4.37
N VAL A 126 -4.72 10.36 5.43
CA VAL A 126 -5.19 10.14 6.80
C VAL A 126 -5.83 11.39 7.43
N GLY A 127 -6.57 11.17 8.51
CA GLY A 127 -7.11 12.21 9.38
C GLY A 127 -6.02 12.88 10.21
N TRP A 128 -6.30 14.09 10.67
CA TRP A 128 -5.39 14.82 11.55
C TRP A 128 -5.43 14.25 12.98
N ASP A 129 -4.26 14.14 13.62
CA ASP A 129 -4.05 13.62 14.99
C ASP A 129 -4.68 12.25 15.24
N MET A 130 -4.69 11.38 14.22
CA MET A 130 -5.24 10.03 14.33
C MET A 130 -4.30 9.10 15.09
N ALA A 131 -4.83 8.38 16.08
CA ALA A 131 -4.08 7.33 16.77
C ALA A 131 -3.80 6.16 15.80
N TRP A 132 -2.53 5.81 15.62
CA TRP A 132 -2.10 4.82 14.63
C TRP A 132 -1.62 3.52 15.27
N GLY A 133 -2.53 2.56 15.45
CA GLY A 133 -2.31 1.29 16.14
C GLY A 133 -1.75 0.17 15.27
N VAL A 134 -0.54 -0.35 15.52
CA VAL A 134 0.01 -1.48 14.74
C VAL A 134 -0.64 -2.81 15.07
N HIS A 135 -0.78 -3.68 14.06
CA HIS A 135 -1.14 -5.07 14.26
C HIS A 135 -0.03 -5.81 15.02
N THR A 136 -0.37 -6.39 16.17
CA THR A 136 0.49 -7.30 16.92
C THR A 136 -0.05 -8.72 16.79
N ALA A 137 0.71 -9.64 16.21
CA ALA A 137 0.40 -11.06 16.29
C ALA A 137 1.06 -11.67 17.55
N ALA A 138 0.29 -12.51 18.24
CA ALA A 138 0.76 -13.28 19.38
C ALA A 138 1.40 -14.58 18.88
N GLU A 139 2.66 -14.82 19.23
CA GLU A 139 3.35 -16.09 18.96
C GLU A 139 3.17 -17.04 20.14
N PRO A 140 2.94 -18.35 19.90
CA PRO A 140 2.97 -19.32 20.97
C PRO A 140 4.41 -19.48 21.48
N ALA A 141 4.61 -19.23 22.78
CA ALA A 141 5.81 -19.63 23.48
C ALA A 141 5.88 -21.16 23.61
N PRO A 142 7.08 -21.72 23.84
CA PRO A 142 7.28 -23.15 24.03
C PRO A 142 6.47 -23.76 25.19
N ASP A 143 6.06 -22.93 26.16
CA ASP A 143 5.22 -23.31 27.31
C ASP A 143 3.71 -23.25 27.01
N GLY A 144 3.32 -22.94 25.76
CA GLY A 144 1.94 -22.77 25.33
C GLY A 144 1.31 -21.43 25.72
N SER A 145 2.04 -20.55 26.42
CA SER A 145 1.66 -19.15 26.58
C SER A 145 1.82 -18.40 25.26
N TYR A 146 1.34 -17.16 25.20
CA TYR A 146 1.49 -16.32 24.01
C TYR A 146 2.34 -15.09 24.34
N TYR A 147 3.35 -14.79 23.52
CA TYR A 147 4.14 -13.56 23.62
C TYR A 147 4.01 -12.71 22.36
N LEU A 148 4.21 -11.40 22.52
CA LEU A 148 4.20 -10.46 21.40
C LEU A 148 5.61 -10.42 20.80
N SER A 149 5.76 -10.88 19.55
CA SER A 149 7.06 -10.91 18.87
C SER A 149 7.38 -9.54 18.25
N PRO A 150 8.52 -8.88 18.61
CA PRO A 150 8.99 -7.61 18.03
C PRO A 150 9.29 -7.68 16.52
N ASP A 151 9.39 -8.87 15.95
CA ASP A 151 9.87 -9.09 14.58
C ASP A 151 8.76 -9.26 13.54
N GLN A 152 7.48 -9.29 13.96
CA GLN A 152 6.33 -9.50 13.07
C GLN A 152 5.67 -8.21 12.55
N TYR A 153 6.16 -7.05 12.95
CA TYR A 153 5.60 -5.77 12.54
C TYR A 153 6.15 -5.36 11.17
N ARG A 154 5.56 -5.90 10.11
CA ARG A 154 5.91 -5.48 8.76
C ARG A 154 5.07 -4.28 8.38
N TYR A 155 5.57 -3.09 8.69
CA TYR A 155 5.17 -1.89 7.98
C TYR A 155 5.66 -1.98 6.55
N GLU A 156 4.80 -1.67 5.58
CA GLU A 156 5.21 -1.51 4.19
C GLU A 156 5.49 -0.02 3.86
N ALA A 157 5.68 0.79 4.89
CA ALA A 157 5.97 2.22 4.82
C ALA A 157 7.42 2.54 5.23
N PRO A 158 8.31 2.88 4.28
CA PRO A 158 9.74 3.08 4.55
C PRO A 158 10.04 4.09 5.67
N ALA A 159 9.41 5.27 5.66
CA ALA A 159 9.65 6.30 6.68
C ALA A 159 9.32 5.82 8.10
N ILE A 160 8.23 5.05 8.26
CA ILE A 160 7.85 4.47 9.55
C ILE A 160 8.84 3.38 9.97
N ARG A 161 9.28 2.52 9.03
CA ARG A 161 10.30 1.50 9.31
C ARG A 161 11.64 2.11 9.73
N GLU A 162 12.09 3.14 9.04
CA GLU A 162 13.33 3.86 9.34
C GLU A 162 13.26 4.51 10.72
N TRP A 163 12.13 5.13 11.05
CA TRP A 163 11.90 5.66 12.38
C TRP A 163 11.97 4.57 13.46
N ILE A 164 11.29 3.42 13.26
CA ILE A 164 11.35 2.28 14.19
C ILE A 164 12.79 1.79 14.38
N ALA A 165 13.55 1.65 13.29
CA ALA A 165 14.95 1.23 13.34
C ALA A 165 15.80 2.24 14.12
N ALA A 166 15.61 3.54 13.90
CA ALA A 166 16.30 4.61 14.61
C ALA A 166 15.97 4.63 16.12
N GLN A 167 14.80 4.13 16.53
CA GLN A 167 14.46 3.96 17.95
C GLN A 167 15.11 2.74 18.62
N GLY A 168 15.94 1.97 17.90
CA GLY A 168 16.56 0.74 18.39
C GLY A 168 15.64 -0.47 18.33
N GLY A 169 14.72 -0.49 17.35
CA GLY A 169 13.67 -1.50 17.24
C GLY A 169 12.47 -1.23 18.15
N MET A 170 11.60 -2.23 18.31
CA MET A 170 10.46 -2.12 19.22
C MET A 170 10.88 -2.52 20.64
N LYS A 171 11.10 -1.53 21.52
CA LYS A 171 11.43 -1.82 22.92
C LYS A 171 10.25 -2.51 23.63
N PRO A 172 10.50 -3.54 24.46
CA PRO A 172 9.50 -4.14 25.31
C PRO A 172 8.87 -3.10 26.26
N GLY A 173 7.54 -3.10 26.40
CA GLY A 173 6.83 -2.32 27.44
C GLY A 173 6.51 -0.87 27.10
N PHE A 174 7.06 -0.29 26.03
CA PHE A 174 6.44 0.89 25.43
C PHE A 174 5.23 0.42 24.62
N ARG A 175 4.13 1.18 24.64
CA ARG A 175 3.04 0.99 23.70
C ARG A 175 3.50 1.43 22.30
N TYR A 176 4.45 0.69 21.69
CA TYR A 176 4.81 0.73 20.26
C TYR A 176 3.62 0.38 19.35
N ARG A 177 2.44 0.12 19.94
CA ARG A 177 1.17 0.20 19.23
C ARG A 177 1.02 1.52 18.49
N TYR A 178 1.54 2.66 18.96
CA TYR A 178 1.22 3.96 18.37
C TYR A 178 2.43 4.64 17.70
N VAL A 179 2.35 4.80 16.38
CA VAL A 179 3.26 5.68 15.62
C VAL A 179 2.86 7.14 15.87
N PRO A 180 3.81 8.09 16.04
CA PRO A 180 3.47 9.51 16.17
C PRO A 180 2.60 9.98 15.00
N SER A 181 1.51 10.68 15.29
CA SER A 181 0.55 11.12 14.27
C SER A 181 1.22 12.02 13.23
N GLU A 182 2.18 12.86 13.63
CA GLU A 182 2.92 13.72 12.71
C GLU A 182 3.73 12.92 11.68
N LEU A 183 4.30 11.77 12.07
CA LEU A 183 5.03 10.90 11.15
C LEU A 183 4.07 10.21 10.16
N VAL A 184 2.89 9.79 10.63
CA VAL A 184 1.84 9.19 9.79
C VAL A 184 1.34 10.21 8.77
N GLU A 185 1.09 11.44 9.21
CA GLU A 185 0.64 12.55 8.38
C GLU A 185 1.67 12.95 7.32
N GLN A 186 2.96 12.94 7.66
CA GLN A 186 4.05 13.14 6.69
C GLN A 186 4.15 11.99 5.69
N THR A 187 3.92 10.75 6.14
CA THR A 187 4.07 9.55 5.31
C THR A 187 2.93 9.42 4.29
N TYR A 188 1.69 9.66 4.70
CA TYR A 188 0.51 9.43 3.86
C TYR A 188 -0.18 10.71 3.39
N GLY A 189 0.15 11.86 3.96
CA GLY A 189 -0.56 13.11 3.70
C GLY A 189 -1.89 13.24 4.45
N LEU A 190 -2.27 14.48 4.72
CA LEU A 190 -3.57 14.81 5.34
C LEU A 190 -4.68 14.80 4.30
N CYS A 191 -5.81 14.16 4.63
CA CYS A 191 -6.98 14.23 3.78
C CYS A 191 -7.57 15.66 3.72
N PRO A 192 -8.13 16.08 2.58
CA PRO A 192 -8.86 17.34 2.50
C PRO A 192 -10.05 17.37 3.47
N GLY A 193 -10.22 18.52 4.14
CA GLY A 193 -11.32 18.75 5.07
C GLY A 193 -11.19 18.02 6.41
N THR A 194 -9.99 17.57 6.78
CA THR A 194 -9.72 17.08 8.13
C THR A 194 -9.61 18.27 9.09
N THR A 195 -10.22 18.14 10.27
CA THR A 195 -10.12 19.09 11.39
C THR A 195 -9.70 18.30 12.62
N LYS A 196 -9.19 18.99 13.65
CA LYS A 196 -8.73 18.32 14.87
C LYS A 196 -9.93 17.61 15.46
N ILE A 197 -9.85 16.30 15.62
CA ILE A 197 -10.87 15.61 16.41
C ILE A 197 -10.50 15.89 17.87
N GLU A 198 -11.28 16.73 18.54
CA GLU A 198 -11.17 16.96 19.99
C GLU A 198 -11.66 15.72 20.74
N SER A 199 -10.94 14.60 20.64
CA SER A 199 -11.17 13.42 21.48
C SER A 199 -10.19 13.49 22.66
N PRO A 200 -10.64 13.35 23.92
CA PRO A 200 -9.72 13.23 25.03
C PRO A 200 -8.85 12.00 24.83
N ARG A 201 -7.53 12.19 24.76
CA ARG A 201 -6.56 11.10 24.62
C ARG A 201 -6.72 10.15 25.82
N PRO A 202 -6.91 8.83 25.62
CA PRO A 202 -6.92 7.85 26.71
C PRO A 202 -5.53 7.65 27.33
#